data_AF-A0A671PQ90-F1
#
_entry.id   AF-A0A671PQ90-F1
#
_cell.length_a   1.000
_cell.length_b   1.000
_cell.length_c   1.000
_cell.angle_alpha   90.00
_cell.angle_beta   90.00
_cell.angle_gamma   90.00
#
_symmetry.space_group_name_H-M   'P 1'
#
loop_
_entity.id
_entity.type
_entity.pdbx_description
1 polymer ?
#
loop_
_entity_poly.entity_id
_entity_poly.type
_entity_poly.pdbx_seq_one_letter_code
_entity_poly.pdbx_strand_id
1 'polypeptide(L)'
;MWKLTTLLLVYAWINLFVFASSSCFLQSQHKCIVIFALVCCCAVLIALIFSAVDVWGDDEDNIDEAKCRRSCRVVLVENIPEDLSILYKDTVSLATGLRELLDQAHRSVEIVSPWWALNSTEYESKPPQAKQVTYQKPLIYQRFITDCLFVDHPGAEVHYLNMTALTKGHINSSFWVVDRKHMYIGSAGMDWRSLSTMKEFGIIIYNCTCLVMDLHRIFNLYRQLQYKDFLPSIWSKKLKALYNRDKNLQLHLNDTEAKAYISSSPDVFCPKKRTKDLEAINRVIQEAKTFIYISISNYLPMLNRSQPK
;
A
#
# COMPACT_ATOMS: atom_id res chain seq x y z
N MET A 1 -1.93 -23.91 -7.61
CA MET A 1 -2.10 -23.82 -9.07
C MET A 1 -0.77 -23.71 -9.79
N TRP A 2 0.16 -22.85 -9.34
CA TRP A 2 1.49 -22.69 -9.94
C TRP A 2 2.41 -23.93 -9.88
N LYS A 3 2.37 -24.72 -8.79
CA LYS A 3 3.11 -26.00 -8.69
C LYS A 3 2.66 -27.07 -9.69
N LEU A 4 1.38 -27.06 -10.08
CA LEU A 4 0.84 -28.04 -11.02
C LEU A 4 1.20 -27.66 -12.46
N THR A 5 1.18 -26.36 -12.79
CA THR A 5 1.59 -25.85 -14.10
C THR A 5 3.11 -25.98 -14.32
N THR A 6 3.94 -25.80 -13.29
CA THR A 6 5.39 -26.06 -13.39
C THR A 6 5.68 -27.55 -13.57
N LEU A 7 5.02 -28.45 -12.81
CA LEU A 7 5.16 -29.89 -13.04
C LEU A 7 4.69 -30.31 -14.44
N LEU A 8 3.56 -29.78 -14.92
CA LEU A 8 3.07 -30.08 -16.27
C LEU A 8 3.99 -29.55 -17.38
N LEU A 9 4.58 -28.36 -17.19
CA LEU A 9 5.56 -27.81 -18.13
C LEU A 9 6.85 -28.62 -18.14
N VAL A 10 7.37 -29.01 -16.97
CA VAL A 10 8.56 -29.88 -16.89
C VAL A 10 8.27 -31.25 -17.49
N TYR A 11 7.09 -31.82 -17.24
CA TYR A 11 6.69 -33.11 -17.82
C TYR A 11 6.50 -33.04 -19.34
N ALA A 12 5.92 -31.94 -19.85
CA ALA A 12 5.82 -31.69 -21.28
C ALA A 12 7.21 -31.48 -21.91
N TRP A 13 8.13 -30.83 -21.20
CA TRP A 13 9.50 -30.60 -21.66
C TRP A 13 10.32 -31.89 -21.75
N ILE A 14 10.22 -32.77 -20.73
CA ILE A 14 10.83 -34.10 -20.74
C ILE A 14 10.28 -34.94 -21.90
N ASN A 15 8.96 -34.94 -22.11
CA ASN A 15 8.37 -35.68 -23.23
C ASN A 15 8.78 -35.11 -24.60
N LEU A 16 8.86 -33.78 -24.75
CA LEU A 16 9.33 -33.16 -25.99
C LEU A 16 10.80 -33.49 -26.28
N PHE A 17 11.64 -33.51 -25.24
CA PHE A 17 13.05 -33.86 -25.35
C PHE A 17 13.21 -35.33 -25.75
N VAL A 18 12.48 -36.25 -25.12
CA VAL A 18 12.45 -37.69 -25.46
C VAL A 18 11.98 -37.90 -26.90
N PHE A 19 10.94 -37.18 -27.35
CA PHE A 19 10.42 -37.27 -28.71
C PHE A 19 11.42 -36.73 -29.74
N ALA A 20 12.06 -35.58 -29.47
CA ALA A 20 13.10 -35.01 -30.33
C ALA A 20 14.34 -35.93 -30.43
N SER A 21 14.76 -36.56 -29.33
CA SER A 21 15.85 -37.54 -29.34
C SER A 21 15.49 -38.82 -30.11
N SER A 22 14.23 -39.24 -30.08
CA SER A 22 13.74 -40.42 -30.80
C SER A 22 13.63 -40.18 -32.31
N SER A 23 13.16 -39.00 -32.72
CA SER A 23 13.07 -38.61 -34.14
C SER A 23 14.43 -38.32 -34.79
N CYS A 24 15.46 -38.01 -33.99
CA CYS A 24 16.82 -37.79 -34.48
C CYS A 24 17.50 -39.08 -34.99
N PHE A 25 17.03 -40.26 -34.59
CA PHE A 25 17.61 -41.54 -35.01
C PHE A 25 17.36 -41.88 -36.49
N LEU A 26 16.49 -41.12 -37.19
CA LEU A 26 16.03 -41.42 -38.56
C LEU A 26 16.32 -40.32 -39.60
N GLN A 27 17.05 -39.24 -39.30
CA GLN A 27 17.38 -38.20 -40.29
C GLN A 27 18.75 -37.53 -40.11
N SER A 28 19.29 -36.98 -41.22
CA SER A 28 20.63 -36.39 -41.38
C SER A 28 21.10 -35.51 -40.20
N GLN A 29 22.35 -35.75 -39.78
CA GLN A 29 23.04 -35.17 -38.61
C GLN A 29 22.84 -33.65 -38.43
N HIS A 30 22.81 -32.88 -39.53
CA HIS A 30 22.63 -31.43 -39.49
C HIS A 30 21.26 -30.99 -38.93
N LYS A 31 20.20 -31.77 -39.17
CA LYS A 31 18.84 -31.44 -38.68
C LYS A 31 18.73 -31.64 -37.17
N CYS A 32 19.41 -32.66 -36.62
CA CYS A 32 19.44 -32.91 -35.19
C CYS A 32 20.15 -31.80 -34.41
N ILE A 33 21.27 -31.29 -34.94
CA ILE A 33 22.04 -30.21 -34.30
C ILE A 33 21.17 -28.94 -34.21
N VAL A 34 20.43 -28.61 -35.28
CA VAL A 34 19.53 -27.45 -35.29
C VAL A 34 18.39 -27.61 -34.29
N ILE A 35 17.77 -28.79 -34.21
CA ILE A 35 16.68 -29.04 -33.25
C ILE A 35 17.19 -28.94 -31.80
N PHE A 36 18.37 -29.50 -31.51
CA PHE A 36 18.95 -29.44 -30.17
C PHE A 36 19.29 -28.01 -29.75
N ALA A 37 19.90 -27.23 -30.66
CA ALA A 37 20.18 -25.82 -30.42
C ALA A 37 18.91 -25.00 -30.14
N LEU A 38 17.82 -25.29 -30.86
CA LEU A 38 16.55 -24.60 -30.70
C LEU A 38 15.85 -24.95 -29.38
N VAL A 39 15.90 -26.20 -28.94
CA VAL A 39 15.39 -26.63 -27.63
C VAL A 39 16.18 -25.99 -26.49
N CYS A 40 17.52 -25.93 -26.59
CA CYS A 40 18.36 -25.24 -25.62
C CYS A 40 18.07 -23.73 -25.57
N CYS A 41 17.89 -23.08 -26.72
CA CYS A 41 17.53 -21.66 -26.79
C CYS A 41 16.17 -21.38 -26.12
N CYS A 42 15.17 -22.23 -26.38
CA CYS A 42 13.88 -22.16 -25.70
C CYS A 42 14.00 -22.37 -24.18
N ALA A 43 14.88 -23.29 -23.73
CA ALA A 43 15.14 -23.51 -22.31
C ALA A 43 15.67 -22.24 -21.63
N VAL A 44 16.64 -21.59 -22.27
CA VAL A 44 17.26 -20.35 -21.76
C VAL A 44 16.26 -19.21 -21.75
N LEU A 45 15.47 -19.04 -22.81
CA LEU A 45 14.41 -18.02 -22.85
C LEU A 45 13.37 -18.24 -21.75
N ILE A 46 12.93 -19.48 -21.53
CA ILE A 46 12.01 -19.82 -20.45
C ILE A 46 12.64 -19.51 -19.08
N ALA A 47 13.89 -19.89 -18.86
CA ALA A 47 14.62 -19.60 -17.62
C ALA A 47 14.78 -18.08 -17.40
N LEU A 48 15.04 -17.30 -18.44
CA LEU A 48 15.11 -15.85 -18.38
C LEU A 48 13.73 -15.21 -18.10
N ILE A 49 12.66 -15.73 -18.69
CA ILE A 49 11.29 -15.29 -18.41
C ILE A 49 10.92 -15.60 -16.96
N PHE A 50 11.22 -16.79 -16.46
CA PHE A 50 10.98 -17.14 -15.05
C PHE A 50 11.84 -16.33 -14.09
N SER A 51 13.12 -16.09 -14.42
CA SER A 51 14.00 -15.23 -13.61
C SER A 51 13.52 -13.78 -13.60
N ALA A 52 13.06 -13.27 -14.74
CA ALA A 52 12.45 -11.94 -14.81
C ALA A 52 11.18 -11.90 -13.95
N VAL A 53 10.31 -12.91 -14.02
CA VAL A 53 9.09 -12.99 -13.19
C VAL A 53 9.39 -13.13 -11.70
N ASP A 54 10.48 -13.80 -11.30
CA ASP A 54 10.91 -13.88 -9.89
C ASP A 54 11.43 -12.54 -9.35
N VAL A 55 11.97 -11.64 -10.19
CA VAL A 55 12.27 -10.26 -9.77
C VAL A 55 10.99 -9.48 -9.41
N TRP A 56 9.85 -9.84 -10.01
CA TRP A 56 8.53 -9.29 -9.69
C TRP A 56 7.74 -10.16 -8.69
N GLY A 57 8.32 -11.27 -8.26
CA GLY A 57 7.78 -12.13 -7.23
C GLY A 57 7.90 -11.45 -5.87
N ASP A 58 6.88 -10.66 -5.51
CA ASP A 58 6.64 -10.36 -4.10
C ASP A 58 6.75 -11.67 -3.33
N ASP A 59 7.79 -11.78 -2.49
CA ASP A 59 8.06 -12.93 -1.63
C ASP A 59 6.73 -13.51 -1.15
N GLU A 60 6.53 -14.82 -1.34
CA GLU A 60 5.38 -15.54 -0.80
C GLU A 60 5.43 -15.45 0.74
N ASP A 61 5.01 -14.32 1.29
CA ASP A 61 4.73 -14.12 2.70
C ASP A 61 3.44 -14.86 3.01
N ASN A 62 3.53 -16.19 3.00
CA ASN A 62 2.63 -17.03 3.76
C ASN A 62 2.97 -16.72 5.22
N ILE A 63 2.37 -15.64 5.73
CA ILE A 63 2.58 -15.15 7.09
C ILE A 63 2.25 -16.30 8.03
N ASP A 64 3.25 -16.83 8.73
CA ASP A 64 3.01 -17.49 9.99
C ASP A 64 2.43 -16.41 10.93
N GLU A 65 1.10 -16.38 11.08
CA GLU A 65 0.35 -15.48 12.00
C GLU A 65 0.94 -15.52 13.44
N ALA A 66 1.78 -16.51 13.73
CA ALA A 66 2.50 -16.73 14.98
C ALA A 66 3.77 -15.88 15.20
N LYS A 67 4.42 -15.30 14.18
CA LYS A 67 5.78 -14.71 14.33
C LYS A 67 5.89 -13.19 14.10
N CYS A 68 4.77 -12.46 14.09
CA CYS A 68 4.78 -11.00 13.94
C CYS A 68 4.86 -10.27 15.30
N ARG A 69 5.43 -9.05 15.30
CA ARG A 69 5.65 -8.22 16.48
C ARG A 69 4.40 -7.41 16.83
N ARG A 70 4.02 -7.48 18.11
CA ARG A 70 2.82 -6.85 18.70
C ARG A 70 3.14 -5.75 19.71
N SER A 71 4.41 -5.54 20.06
CA SER A 71 4.84 -4.40 20.88
C SER A 71 5.34 -3.30 19.93
N CYS A 72 4.58 -2.22 19.88
CA CYS A 72 4.66 -1.17 18.87
C CYS A 72 4.85 0.19 19.56
N ARG A 73 5.72 1.04 18.98
CA ARG A 73 5.87 2.44 19.41
C ARG A 73 4.98 3.32 18.54
N VAL A 74 4.06 4.05 19.14
CA VAL A 74 3.18 4.99 18.42
C VAL A 74 3.54 6.43 18.76
N VAL A 75 3.60 7.27 17.72
CA VAL A 75 3.88 8.70 17.83
C VAL A 75 2.75 9.44 17.13
N LEU A 76 2.15 10.39 17.84
CA LEU A 76 1.19 11.31 17.25
C LEU A 76 1.94 12.40 16.49
N VAL A 77 1.52 12.64 15.26
CA VAL A 77 2.10 13.69 14.42
C VAL A 77 1.01 14.64 13.95
N GLU A 78 1.29 15.94 14.07
CA GLU A 78 0.37 17.00 13.67
C GLU A 78 1.09 18.06 12.85
N ASN A 79 0.39 18.63 11.88
CA ASN A 79 0.76 19.92 11.32
C ASN A 79 -0.24 20.97 11.81
N ILE A 80 0.25 22.10 12.31
CA ILE A 80 -0.57 23.21 12.79
C ILE A 80 -0.16 24.43 11.99
N PRO A 81 -1.10 25.11 11.30
CA PRO A 81 -0.80 26.32 10.55
C PRO A 81 -0.18 27.39 11.44
N GLU A 82 0.77 28.17 10.92
CA GLU A 82 1.51 29.19 11.70
C GLU A 82 0.60 30.25 12.35
N ASP A 83 -0.57 30.50 11.76
CA ASP A 83 -1.56 31.47 12.25
C ASP A 83 -2.34 30.96 13.50
N LEU A 84 -2.20 29.68 13.86
CA LEU A 84 -2.85 29.05 15.00
C LEU A 84 -1.84 28.80 16.12
N SER A 85 -1.84 29.66 17.14
CA SER A 85 -1.03 29.48 18.34
C SER A 85 -1.65 28.44 19.28
N ILE A 86 -1.23 27.19 19.14
CA ILE A 86 -1.63 26.12 20.07
C ILE A 86 -0.61 26.05 21.22
N LEU A 87 -1.11 26.11 22.46
CA LEU A 87 -0.29 26.17 23.68
C LEU A 87 0.48 24.86 23.99
N TYR A 88 0.22 23.79 23.25
CA TYR A 88 0.80 22.46 23.47
C TYR A 88 2.13 22.32 22.71
N LYS A 89 3.23 22.15 23.46
CA LYS A 89 4.60 22.02 22.95
C LYS A 89 5.08 20.58 22.73
N ASP A 90 4.29 19.59 23.12
CA ASP A 90 4.72 18.18 23.13
C ASP A 90 4.33 17.40 21.85
N THR A 91 3.93 18.08 20.77
CA THR A 91 3.57 17.43 19.50
C THR A 91 4.75 17.37 18.54
N VAL A 92 4.93 16.21 17.90
CA VAL A 92 5.91 16.05 16.83
C VAL A 92 5.31 16.62 15.55
N SER A 93 6.03 17.52 14.88
CA SER A 93 5.53 18.05 13.61
C SER A 93 5.48 16.96 12.54
N LEU A 94 4.43 16.97 11.72
CA LEU A 94 4.21 15.97 10.68
C LEU A 94 5.43 15.78 9.76
N ALA A 95 6.01 16.88 9.28
CA ALA A 95 7.19 16.83 8.43
C ALA A 95 8.40 16.21 9.15
N THR A 96 8.56 16.43 10.46
CA THR A 96 9.64 15.81 11.25
C THR A 96 9.40 14.33 11.43
N GLY A 97 8.17 13.92 11.77
CA GLY A 97 7.82 12.51 11.92
C GLY A 97 7.98 11.71 10.63
N LEU A 98 7.54 12.25 9.49
CA LEU A 98 7.70 11.59 8.19
C LEU A 98 9.18 11.47 7.78
N ARG A 99 10.01 12.47 8.08
CA ARG A 99 11.48 12.36 7.88
C ARG A 99 12.10 11.28 8.76
N GLU A 100 11.79 11.25 10.05
CA GLU A 100 12.27 10.19 10.95
C GLU A 100 11.83 8.81 10.45
N LEU A 101 10.59 8.67 9.98
CA LEU A 101 10.08 7.43 9.41
C LEU A 101 10.86 7.01 8.14
N LEU A 102 11.18 7.95 7.26
CA LEU A 102 12.01 7.69 6.06
C LEU A 102 13.45 7.32 6.43
N ASP A 103 14.00 7.91 7.49
CA ASP A 103 15.33 7.58 7.99
C ASP A 103 15.41 6.12 8.48
N GLN A 104 14.31 5.57 9.01
CA GLN A 104 14.20 4.15 9.40
C GLN A 104 14.15 3.17 8.22
N ALA A 105 13.92 3.64 6.98
CA ALA A 105 13.81 2.76 5.83
C ALA A 105 15.17 2.17 5.41
N HIS A 106 15.22 0.87 5.15
CA HIS A 106 16.41 0.16 4.68
C HIS A 106 16.19 -0.62 3.37
N ARG A 107 14.95 -1.00 3.04
CA ARG A 107 14.62 -1.82 1.87
C ARG A 107 13.59 -1.16 0.97
N SER A 108 12.44 -0.79 1.51
CA SER A 108 11.33 -0.26 0.72
C SER A 108 10.49 0.77 1.46
N VAL A 109 9.96 1.71 0.68
CA VAL A 109 9.00 2.72 1.12
C VAL A 109 7.85 2.72 0.12
N GLU A 110 6.66 2.39 0.62
CA GLU A 110 5.43 2.27 -0.16
C GLU A 110 4.46 3.33 0.32
N ILE A 111 4.09 4.27 -0.55
CA ILE A 111 3.32 5.46 -0.18
C ILE A 111 2.05 5.50 -1.02
N VAL A 112 0.91 5.64 -0.34
CA VAL A 112 -0.37 5.99 -0.95
C VAL A 112 -0.69 7.40 -0.56
N SER A 113 -1.00 8.24 -1.54
CA SER A 113 -1.35 9.64 -1.30
C SER A 113 -2.35 10.15 -2.34
N PRO A 114 -3.36 10.96 -1.91
CA PRO A 114 -4.29 11.59 -2.84
C PRO A 114 -3.58 12.53 -3.82
N TRP A 115 -2.57 13.25 -3.33
CA TRP A 115 -1.83 14.28 -4.07
C TRP A 115 -0.33 14.10 -3.87
N TRP A 116 0.45 14.50 -4.87
CA TRP A 116 1.91 14.51 -4.81
C TRP A 116 2.44 15.81 -5.40
N ALA A 117 2.70 16.79 -4.55
CA ALA A 117 3.13 18.14 -4.96
C ALA A 117 4.01 18.76 -3.86
N LEU A 118 5.21 18.23 -3.69
CA LEU A 118 6.13 18.67 -2.63
C LEU A 118 6.88 19.96 -2.96
N ASN A 119 6.93 20.35 -4.23
CA ASN A 119 7.49 21.62 -4.67
C ASN A 119 6.37 22.67 -4.69
N SER A 120 6.54 23.76 -3.94
CA SER A 120 5.74 24.96 -4.14
C SER A 120 6.10 25.54 -5.52
N THR A 121 5.17 25.53 -6.47
CA THR A 121 5.36 26.27 -7.71
C THR A 121 5.49 27.77 -7.39
N GLU A 122 6.29 28.49 -8.18
CA GLU A 122 6.73 29.89 -7.98
C GLU A 122 5.63 30.96 -7.82
N TYR A 123 4.34 30.58 -7.82
CA TYR A 123 3.20 31.51 -7.77
C TYR A 123 2.81 31.99 -6.36
N GLU A 124 3.36 31.41 -5.30
CA GLU A 124 3.10 31.86 -3.93
C GLU A 124 4.37 32.47 -3.31
N SER A 125 4.37 33.78 -3.15
CA SER A 125 5.54 34.65 -2.95
C SER A 125 6.30 34.49 -1.62
N LYS A 126 5.90 33.54 -0.76
CA LYS A 126 6.62 33.14 0.46
C LYS A 126 6.27 31.69 0.81
N PRO A 127 7.13 30.68 0.61
CA PRO A 127 6.89 29.37 1.21
C PRO A 127 7.26 29.41 2.71
N PRO A 128 6.32 29.22 3.65
CA PRO A 128 6.64 29.08 5.07
C PRO A 128 7.19 27.67 5.32
N GLN A 129 8.35 27.56 5.98
CA GLN A 129 9.07 26.36 6.50
C GLN A 129 9.19 25.07 5.66
N ALA A 130 8.38 24.85 4.63
CA ALA A 130 8.50 23.84 3.59
C ALA A 130 9.66 24.22 2.65
N LYS A 131 10.87 24.34 3.23
CA LYS A 131 12.09 24.10 2.46
C LYS A 131 11.91 22.75 1.79
N GLN A 132 11.80 22.75 0.45
CA GLN A 132 11.96 21.61 -0.46
C GLN A 132 12.24 20.30 0.29
N VAL A 133 11.19 19.67 0.83
CA VAL A 133 11.38 18.43 1.59
C VAL A 133 11.49 17.32 0.56
N THR A 134 12.72 17.04 0.17
CA THR A 134 13.03 15.94 -0.73
C THR A 134 12.92 14.64 0.06
N TYR A 135 11.78 13.95 -0.05
CA TYR A 135 11.57 12.60 0.51
C TYR A 135 12.18 11.54 -0.41
N GLN A 136 13.46 11.71 -0.75
CA GLN A 136 14.17 10.82 -1.66
C GLN A 136 15.37 10.23 -0.93
N LYS A 137 15.42 8.89 -0.87
CA LYS A 137 16.52 8.16 -0.23
C LYS A 137 17.16 7.27 -1.28
N PRO A 138 18.39 7.58 -1.73
CA PRO A 138 19.06 6.80 -2.77
C PRO A 138 19.25 5.35 -2.30
N LEU A 139 19.13 4.39 -3.22
CA LEU A 139 19.27 2.94 -2.99
C LEU A 139 18.11 2.25 -2.25
N ILE A 140 16.98 2.92 -2.04
CA ILE A 140 15.76 2.31 -1.48
C ILE A 140 14.69 2.17 -2.57
N TYR A 141 13.98 1.04 -2.58
CA TYR A 141 12.84 0.85 -3.47
C TYR A 141 11.67 1.70 -3.02
N GLN A 142 11.37 2.76 -3.76
CA GLN A 142 10.24 3.63 -3.48
C GLN A 142 9.10 3.37 -4.46
N ARG A 143 7.91 3.06 -3.93
CA ARG A 143 6.71 2.82 -4.71
C ARG A 143 5.62 3.78 -4.28
N PHE A 144 5.01 4.43 -5.25
CA PHE A 144 3.99 5.45 -4.99
C PHE A 144 2.69 5.07 -5.69
N ILE A 145 1.58 5.30 -5.01
CA ILE A 145 0.23 5.16 -5.56
C ILE A 145 -0.48 6.49 -5.42
N THR A 146 -1.01 6.99 -6.53
CA THR A 146 -1.74 8.27 -6.57
C THR A 146 -2.78 8.28 -7.69
N ASP A 147 -3.82 9.10 -7.53
CA ASP A 147 -4.83 9.44 -8.56
C ASP A 147 -4.44 10.75 -9.31
N CYS A 148 -3.20 11.24 -9.12
CA CYS A 148 -2.69 12.44 -9.78
C CYS A 148 -1.71 12.12 -10.91
N LEU A 149 -1.93 12.70 -12.09
CA LEU A 149 -1.16 12.45 -13.32
C LEU A 149 0.25 13.08 -13.32
N PHE A 150 0.53 14.03 -12.42
CA PHE A 150 1.75 14.86 -12.47
C PHE A 150 2.81 14.42 -11.46
N VAL A 151 3.29 13.19 -11.58
CA VAL A 151 4.38 12.68 -10.74
C VAL A 151 5.49 12.14 -11.61
N ASP A 152 6.41 13.02 -12.00
CA ASP A 152 7.74 12.60 -12.44
C ASP A 152 8.66 12.62 -11.22
N HIS A 153 8.95 11.43 -10.68
CA HIS A 153 9.87 11.30 -9.57
C HIS A 153 11.03 10.38 -9.96
N PRO A 154 12.20 10.94 -10.31
CA PRO A 154 13.32 10.13 -10.77
C PRO A 154 13.77 9.14 -9.68
N GLY A 155 13.85 7.85 -10.02
CA GLY A 155 14.26 6.80 -9.09
C GLY A 155 13.13 6.19 -8.24
N ALA A 156 11.87 6.51 -8.53
CA ALA A 156 10.70 5.99 -7.86
C ALA A 156 9.71 5.33 -8.83
N GLU A 157 9.09 4.22 -8.42
CA GLU A 157 8.09 3.51 -9.20
C GLU A 157 6.69 4.07 -8.90
N VAL A 158 6.16 4.91 -9.79
CA VAL A 158 4.86 5.57 -9.60
C VAL A 158 3.76 4.79 -10.30
N HIS A 159 2.73 4.43 -9.55
CA HIS A 159 1.53 3.77 -10.01
C HIS A 159 0.36 4.75 -9.99
N TYR A 160 -0.08 5.15 -11.19
CA TYR A 160 -1.28 5.94 -11.35
C TYR A 160 -2.53 5.05 -11.34
N LEU A 161 -3.54 5.44 -10.56
CA LEU A 161 -4.84 4.79 -10.51
C LEU A 161 -5.93 5.74 -10.99
N ASN A 162 -6.61 5.38 -12.08
CA ASN A 162 -7.74 6.17 -12.57
C ASN A 162 -9.01 5.87 -11.75
N MET A 163 -9.16 6.55 -10.61
CA MET A 163 -10.30 6.33 -9.72
C MET A 163 -11.63 6.83 -10.30
N THR A 164 -11.54 7.76 -11.25
CA THR A 164 -12.69 8.23 -12.02
C THR A 164 -13.26 7.11 -12.89
N ALA A 165 -12.42 6.30 -13.53
CA ALA A 165 -12.85 5.12 -14.29
C ALA A 165 -13.41 4.02 -13.37
N LEU A 166 -12.74 3.77 -12.23
CA LEU A 166 -13.10 2.67 -11.33
C LEU A 166 -14.39 2.91 -10.54
N THR A 167 -14.55 4.10 -9.95
CA THR A 167 -15.67 4.43 -9.05
C THR A 167 -16.26 5.81 -9.24
N LYS A 168 -15.84 6.57 -10.26
CA LYS A 168 -16.22 7.99 -10.44
C LYS A 168 -15.88 8.86 -9.22
N GLY A 169 -14.81 8.50 -8.52
CA GLY A 169 -14.37 9.18 -7.30
C GLY A 169 -12.86 9.38 -7.31
N HIS A 170 -12.31 9.69 -6.13
CA HIS A 170 -10.89 9.98 -5.93
C HIS A 170 -10.32 9.15 -4.77
N ILE A 171 -9.01 8.94 -4.76
CA ILE A 171 -8.30 8.42 -3.58
C ILE A 171 -8.15 9.55 -2.58
N ASN A 172 -8.59 9.32 -1.34
CA ASN A 172 -8.33 10.20 -0.19
C ASN A 172 -7.43 9.55 0.87
N SER A 173 -7.07 8.28 0.70
CA SER A 173 -6.20 7.57 1.64
C SER A 173 -4.78 8.11 1.60
N SER A 174 -4.24 8.44 2.77
CA SER A 174 -2.85 8.78 2.93
C SER A 174 -2.18 7.90 3.99
N PHE A 175 -1.25 7.05 3.55
CA PHE A 175 -0.51 6.18 4.44
C PHE A 175 0.81 5.74 3.81
N TRP A 176 1.77 5.41 4.66
CA TRP A 176 3.06 4.88 4.28
C TRP A 176 3.26 3.50 4.90
N VAL A 177 3.89 2.60 4.16
CA VAL A 177 4.40 1.32 4.64
C VAL A 177 5.91 1.31 4.41
N VAL A 178 6.69 1.16 5.48
CA VAL A 178 8.16 1.20 5.43
C VAL A 178 8.70 -0.13 5.92
N ASP A 179 9.47 -0.81 5.06
CA ASP A 179 10.09 -2.12 5.28
C ASP A 179 9.13 -3.20 5.83
N ARG A 180 7.82 -3.07 5.55
CA ARG A 180 6.75 -3.91 6.14
C ARG A 180 6.79 -3.98 7.68
N LYS A 181 7.36 -2.96 8.31
CA LYS A 181 7.68 -2.93 9.75
C LYS A 181 7.23 -1.65 10.46
N HIS A 182 7.21 -0.53 9.74
CA HIS A 182 6.76 0.75 10.22
C HIS A 182 5.65 1.28 9.30
N MET A 183 4.75 2.11 9.82
CA MET A 183 3.71 2.75 9.02
C MET A 183 3.39 4.15 9.49
N TYR A 184 2.93 4.98 8.56
CA TYR A 184 2.19 6.22 8.83
C TYR A 184 0.77 6.05 8.30
N ILE A 185 -0.23 6.57 9.01
CA ILE A 185 -1.60 6.72 8.51
C ILE A 185 -2.18 8.02 9.07
N GLY A 186 -2.80 8.83 8.21
CA GLY A 186 -3.28 10.15 8.60
C GLY A 186 -4.06 10.85 7.50
N SER A 187 -4.38 12.13 7.75
CA SER A 187 -5.14 12.98 6.83
C SER A 187 -4.26 13.62 5.75
N ALA A 188 -2.98 13.87 6.05
CA ALA A 188 -2.12 14.69 5.21
C ALA A 188 -1.74 14.03 3.89
N GLY A 189 -1.98 14.71 2.77
CA GLY A 189 -1.40 14.33 1.48
C GLY A 189 0.10 14.62 1.39
N MET A 190 0.75 14.10 0.35
CA MET A 190 2.15 14.39 0.01
C MET A 190 2.26 15.65 -0.83
N ASP A 191 1.63 16.71 -0.37
CA ASP A 191 1.69 18.04 -0.95
C ASP A 191 2.23 19.05 0.06
N TRP A 192 2.85 20.10 -0.44
CA TRP A 192 3.49 21.09 0.42
C TRP A 192 2.47 21.81 1.33
N ARG A 193 1.21 21.98 0.91
CA ARG A 193 0.18 22.66 1.71
C ARG A 193 -0.23 21.82 2.92
N SER A 194 -0.46 20.52 2.73
CA SER A 194 -0.68 19.56 3.82
C SER A 194 0.46 19.58 4.85
N LEU A 195 1.70 19.76 4.40
CA LEU A 195 2.89 19.72 5.25
C LEU A 195 3.28 21.05 5.90
N SER A 196 2.65 22.18 5.50
CA SER A 196 2.99 23.50 6.06
C SER A 196 1.78 24.33 6.45
N THR A 197 0.79 24.50 5.58
CA THR A 197 -0.28 25.50 5.76
C THR A 197 -1.61 24.92 6.25
N MET A 198 -1.82 23.61 6.12
CA MET A 198 -3.06 22.97 6.54
C MET A 198 -2.92 22.30 7.91
N LYS A 199 -4.01 22.31 8.69
CA LYS A 199 -4.05 21.50 9.91
C LYS A 199 -4.22 20.04 9.52
N GLU A 200 -3.18 19.26 9.77
CA GLU A 200 -3.16 17.83 9.48
C GLU A 200 -2.86 17.00 10.72
N PHE A 201 -3.32 15.75 10.72
CA PHE A 201 -3.19 14.84 11.85
C PHE A 201 -2.92 13.42 11.37
N GLY A 202 -2.05 12.70 12.08
CA GLY A 202 -1.80 11.31 11.80
C GLY A 202 -1.06 10.61 12.92
N ILE A 203 -0.85 9.32 12.72
CA ILE A 203 -0.06 8.50 13.63
C ILE A 203 1.05 7.79 12.86
N ILE A 204 2.22 7.70 13.49
CA ILE A 204 3.32 6.87 13.03
C ILE A 204 3.49 5.73 14.02
N ILE A 205 3.50 4.51 13.48
CA ILE A 205 3.64 3.29 14.27
C ILE A 205 4.93 2.59 13.85
N TYR A 206 5.85 2.43 14.79
CA TYR A 206 7.13 1.78 14.60
C TYR A 206 7.15 0.35 15.16
N ASN A 207 7.92 -0.53 14.51
CA ASN A 207 8.17 -1.91 14.95
C ASN A 207 6.91 -2.77 15.10
N CYS A 208 5.89 -2.54 14.26
CA CYS A 208 4.56 -3.14 14.40
C CYS A 208 4.20 -4.06 13.23
N THR A 209 4.99 -5.11 13.01
CA THR A 209 4.88 -5.91 11.78
C THR A 209 3.50 -6.54 11.61
N CYS A 210 2.80 -6.94 12.67
CA CYS A 210 1.45 -7.51 12.53
C CYS A 210 0.47 -6.52 11.87
N LEU A 211 0.40 -5.29 12.39
CA LEU A 211 -0.54 -4.27 11.89
C LEU A 211 -0.11 -3.74 10.53
N VAL A 212 1.20 -3.53 10.34
CA VAL A 212 1.77 -3.03 9.08
C VAL A 212 1.54 -4.00 7.92
N MET A 213 1.61 -5.32 8.17
CA MET A 213 1.29 -6.32 7.14
C MET A 213 -0.17 -6.29 6.71
N ASP A 214 -1.09 -5.93 7.60
CA ASP A 214 -2.50 -5.75 7.25
C ASP A 214 -2.72 -4.49 6.41
N LEU A 215 -1.99 -3.40 6.70
CA LEU A 215 -1.98 -2.19 5.88
C LEU A 215 -1.35 -2.43 4.49
N HIS A 216 -0.26 -3.20 4.43
CA HIS A 216 0.40 -3.59 3.18
C HIS A 216 -0.54 -4.39 2.25
N ARG A 217 -1.53 -5.12 2.78
CA ARG A 217 -2.58 -5.74 1.94
C ARG A 217 -3.47 -4.70 1.25
N ILE A 218 -3.71 -3.55 1.87
CA ILE A 218 -4.43 -2.43 1.26
C ILE A 218 -3.58 -1.79 0.16
N PHE A 219 -2.28 -1.59 0.41
CA PHE A 219 -1.34 -1.13 -0.63
C PHE A 219 -1.37 -2.05 -1.86
N ASN A 220 -1.29 -3.37 -1.65
CA ASN A 220 -1.35 -4.35 -2.73
C ASN A 220 -2.70 -4.40 -3.46
N LEU A 221 -3.80 -4.05 -2.77
CA LEU A 221 -5.10 -3.93 -3.41
C LEU A 221 -5.07 -2.81 -4.45
N TYR A 222 -4.55 -1.63 -4.07
CA TYR A 222 -4.37 -0.53 -5.00
C TYR A 222 -3.42 -0.89 -6.14
N ARG A 223 -2.29 -1.53 -5.84
CA ARG A 223 -1.33 -1.97 -6.86
C ARG A 223 -1.95 -2.91 -7.90
N GLN A 224 -2.84 -3.81 -7.51
CA GLN A 224 -3.54 -4.72 -8.45
C GLN A 224 -4.49 -4.01 -9.42
N LEU A 225 -4.88 -2.77 -9.11
CA LEU A 225 -5.76 -1.96 -9.95
C LEU A 225 -4.99 -1.08 -10.94
N GLN A 226 -3.65 -1.16 -10.94
CA GLN A 226 -2.85 -0.47 -11.93
C GLN A 226 -3.26 -0.94 -13.34
N TYR A 227 -3.51 0.03 -14.23
CA TYR A 227 -3.99 -0.21 -15.59
C TYR A 227 -5.35 -0.92 -15.69
N LYS A 228 -6.18 -0.87 -14.65
CA LYS A 228 -7.56 -1.37 -14.67
C LYS A 228 -8.54 -0.21 -14.73
N ASP A 229 -9.53 -0.36 -15.61
CA ASP A 229 -10.66 0.58 -15.71
C ASP A 229 -11.92 0.05 -15.01
N PHE A 230 -11.88 -1.18 -14.49
CA PHE A 230 -12.99 -1.80 -13.77
C PHE A 230 -12.51 -2.65 -12.59
N LEU A 231 -13.35 -2.77 -11.57
CA LEU A 231 -13.06 -3.58 -10.39
C LEU A 231 -13.30 -5.07 -10.65
N PRO A 232 -12.45 -5.96 -10.12
CA PRO A 232 -12.71 -7.39 -10.18
C PRO A 232 -13.94 -7.74 -9.34
N SER A 233 -14.74 -8.70 -9.82
CA SER A 233 -15.88 -9.23 -9.05
C SER A 233 -15.45 -9.99 -7.79
N ILE A 234 -14.23 -10.54 -7.78
CA ILE A 234 -13.67 -11.32 -6.68
C ILE A 234 -12.22 -10.89 -6.45
N TRP A 235 -11.92 -10.45 -5.22
CA TRP A 235 -10.56 -10.13 -4.79
C TRP A 235 -9.73 -11.40 -4.51
N SER A 236 -8.43 -11.32 -4.79
CA SER A 236 -7.47 -12.40 -4.46
C SER A 236 -7.49 -12.73 -2.96
N LYS A 237 -7.32 -14.02 -2.63
CA LYS A 237 -7.23 -14.46 -1.23
C LYS A 237 -6.09 -13.77 -0.45
N LYS A 238 -5.03 -13.34 -1.15
CA LYS A 238 -3.88 -12.62 -0.56
C LYS A 238 -4.27 -11.23 -0.01
N LEU A 239 -5.34 -10.62 -0.52
CA LEU A 239 -5.81 -9.29 -0.10
C LEU A 239 -6.82 -9.31 1.05
N LYS A 240 -7.22 -10.51 1.52
CA LYS A 240 -8.17 -10.67 2.62
C LYS A 240 -7.63 -9.96 3.88
N ALA A 241 -8.48 -9.26 4.63
CA ALA A 241 -8.04 -8.62 5.87
C ALA A 241 -7.54 -9.65 6.90
N LEU A 242 -6.45 -9.34 7.59
CA LEU A 242 -5.94 -10.13 8.72
C LEU A 242 -6.75 -9.90 9.99
N TYR A 243 -7.08 -8.63 10.23
CA TYR A 243 -7.79 -8.17 11.41
C TYR A 243 -9.04 -7.42 10.99
N ASN A 244 -10.06 -7.50 11.84
CA ASN A 244 -11.32 -6.83 11.62
C ASN A 244 -12.02 -6.56 12.96
N ARG A 245 -13.24 -6.02 12.86
CA ARG A 245 -14.11 -5.72 14.00
C ARG A 245 -14.22 -6.87 15.00
N ASP A 246 -14.45 -8.10 14.51
CA ASP A 246 -14.76 -9.26 15.35
C ASP A 246 -13.48 -9.98 15.81
N LYS A 247 -12.45 -10.05 14.95
CA LYS A 247 -11.10 -10.56 15.22
C LYS A 247 -10.10 -9.40 15.16
N ASN A 248 -10.05 -8.59 16.22
CA ASN A 248 -9.09 -7.49 16.36
C ASN A 248 -7.67 -8.01 16.64
N LEU A 249 -6.67 -7.20 16.34
CA LEU A 249 -5.30 -7.42 16.77
C LEU A 249 -5.15 -6.90 18.20
N GLN A 250 -4.79 -7.80 19.13
CA GLN A 250 -4.33 -7.42 20.46
C GLN A 250 -2.84 -7.07 20.38
N LEU A 251 -2.48 -5.88 20.85
CA LEU A 251 -1.13 -5.35 20.77
C LEU A 251 -0.84 -4.38 21.91
N HIS A 252 0.42 -3.97 22.06
CA HIS A 252 0.84 -2.96 23.02
C HIS A 252 1.32 -1.72 22.26
N LEU A 253 0.68 -0.57 22.51
CA LEU A 253 1.06 0.74 21.99
C LEU A 253 1.74 1.52 23.10
N ASN A 254 3.05 1.77 22.99
CA ASN A 254 3.85 2.40 24.06
C ASN A 254 3.58 1.73 25.43
N ASP A 255 3.70 0.40 25.46
CA ASP A 255 3.45 -0.47 26.63
C ASP A 255 2.00 -0.49 27.16
N THR A 256 1.06 0.20 26.50
CA THR A 256 -0.37 0.17 26.85
C THR A 256 -1.10 -0.88 26.01
N GLU A 257 -1.86 -1.77 26.64
CA GLU A 257 -2.67 -2.76 25.93
C GLU A 257 -3.75 -2.08 25.08
N ALA A 258 -3.82 -2.45 23.81
CA ALA A 258 -4.74 -1.89 22.83
C ALA A 258 -5.27 -2.96 21.87
N LYS A 259 -6.42 -2.67 21.27
CA LYS A 259 -7.00 -3.46 20.18
C LYS A 259 -7.08 -2.59 18.94
N ALA A 260 -6.56 -3.09 17.82
CA ALA A 260 -6.60 -2.36 16.56
C ALA A 260 -7.04 -3.24 15.39
N TYR A 261 -7.65 -2.60 14.40
CA TYR A 261 -7.88 -3.12 13.06
C TYR A 261 -7.98 -1.94 12.11
N ILE A 262 -7.71 -2.16 10.82
CA ILE A 262 -7.82 -1.12 9.80
C ILE A 262 -9.14 -1.32 9.05
N SER A 263 -9.90 -0.24 8.90
CA SER A 263 -11.10 -0.21 8.05
C SER A 263 -10.78 0.36 6.68
N SER A 264 -11.70 0.21 5.72
CA SER A 264 -11.53 0.78 4.39
C SER A 264 -12.87 1.25 3.81
N SER A 265 -12.78 2.12 2.81
CA SER A 265 -13.89 2.57 1.98
C SER A 265 -13.41 2.79 0.53
N PRO A 266 -14.33 2.80 -0.44
CA PRO A 266 -15.75 2.43 -0.35
C PRO A 266 -15.94 0.89 -0.25
N ASP A 267 -17.18 0.45 -0.05
CA ASP A 267 -17.53 -0.98 0.10
C ASP A 267 -17.01 -1.88 -1.02
N VAL A 268 -16.94 -1.36 -2.24
CA VAL A 268 -16.43 -2.09 -3.41
C VAL A 268 -14.91 -2.32 -3.36
N PHE A 269 -14.17 -1.50 -2.61
CA PHE A 269 -12.74 -1.66 -2.32
C PHE A 269 -12.49 -2.46 -1.03
N CYS A 270 -13.52 -3.00 -0.38
CA CYS A 270 -13.37 -3.82 0.82
C CYS A 270 -13.22 -5.30 0.45
N PRO A 271 -12.02 -5.90 0.55
CA PRO A 271 -11.87 -7.33 0.37
C PRO A 271 -12.57 -8.10 1.50
N LYS A 272 -12.78 -9.41 1.30
CA LYS A 272 -13.45 -10.25 2.31
C LYS A 272 -12.83 -10.05 3.70
N LYS A 273 -13.69 -10.00 4.71
CA LYS A 273 -13.36 -9.77 6.13
C LYS A 273 -12.85 -8.36 6.50
N ARG A 274 -12.59 -7.44 5.56
CA ARG A 274 -12.24 -6.05 5.90
C ARG A 274 -13.47 -5.36 6.49
N THR A 275 -13.30 -4.66 7.60
CA THR A 275 -14.36 -3.84 8.19
C THR A 275 -14.53 -2.56 7.36
N LYS A 276 -15.78 -2.20 7.09
CA LYS A 276 -16.11 -0.99 6.33
C LYS A 276 -16.00 0.24 7.22
N ASP A 277 -15.59 1.37 6.67
CA ASP A 277 -15.42 2.61 7.45
C ASP A 277 -16.70 3.03 8.18
N LEU A 278 -17.85 2.99 7.50
CA LEU A 278 -19.14 3.33 8.10
C LEU A 278 -19.48 2.43 9.30
N GLU A 279 -19.16 1.14 9.20
CA GLU A 279 -19.38 0.17 10.28
C GLU A 279 -18.42 0.42 11.46
N ALA A 280 -17.17 0.77 11.17
CA ALA A 280 -16.19 1.12 12.20
C ALA A 280 -16.59 2.40 12.95
N ILE A 281 -16.98 3.45 12.24
CA ILE A 281 -17.41 4.73 12.83
C ILE A 281 -18.68 4.53 13.66
N ASN A 282 -19.69 3.86 13.11
CA ASN A 282 -20.93 3.58 13.84
C ASN A 282 -20.68 2.78 15.13
N ARG A 283 -19.74 1.84 15.10
CA ARG A 283 -19.36 1.08 16.28
C ARG A 283 -18.75 1.97 17.36
N VAL A 284 -17.79 2.84 16.99
CA VAL A 284 -17.17 3.78 17.94
C VAL A 284 -18.24 4.67 18.58
N ILE A 285 -19.21 5.13 17.78
CA ILE A 285 -20.32 5.94 18.27
C ILE A 285 -21.21 5.16 19.25
N GLN A 286 -21.55 3.91 18.92
CA GLN A 286 -22.41 3.05 19.75
C GLN A 286 -21.73 2.59 21.05
N GLU A 287 -20.41 2.39 21.05
CA GLU A 287 -19.65 1.95 22.22
C GLU A 287 -19.28 3.11 23.17
N ALA A 288 -19.35 4.36 22.70
CA ALA A 288 -19.06 5.54 23.51
C ALA A 288 -20.09 5.72 24.64
N LYS A 289 -19.61 5.83 25.88
CA LYS A 289 -20.47 5.97 27.08
C LYS A 289 -20.73 7.41 27.50
N THR A 290 -19.80 8.32 27.21
CA THR A 290 -19.81 9.70 27.73
C THR A 290 -19.71 10.73 26.61
N PHE A 291 -18.59 10.77 25.89
CA PHE A 291 -18.34 11.76 24.85
C PHE A 291 -17.66 11.14 23.64
N ILE A 292 -17.86 11.77 22.48
CA ILE A 292 -17.15 11.47 21.23
C ILE A 292 -16.58 12.79 20.74
N TYR A 293 -15.28 12.80 20.46
CA TYR A 293 -14.61 13.92 19.83
C TYR A 293 -14.46 13.62 18.35
N ILE A 294 -15.02 14.49 17.50
CA ILE A 294 -14.98 14.35 16.04
C ILE A 294 -14.27 15.56 15.47
N SER A 295 -13.18 15.32 14.73
CA SER A 295 -12.50 16.32 13.93
C SER A 295 -12.61 15.90 12.46
N ILE A 296 -13.25 16.74 11.65
CA ILE A 296 -13.49 16.51 10.24
C ILE A 296 -13.27 17.81 9.48
N SER A 297 -12.83 17.72 8.23
CA SER A 297 -12.50 18.89 7.41
C SER A 297 -13.73 19.74 7.12
N ASN A 298 -14.84 19.11 6.73
CA ASN A 298 -16.11 19.77 6.44
C ASN A 298 -17.27 18.95 7.03
N TYR A 299 -18.20 19.63 7.70
CA TYR A 299 -19.41 19.02 8.23
C TYR A 299 -20.63 19.76 7.69
N LEU A 300 -21.55 19.04 7.04
CA LEU A 300 -22.88 19.55 6.72
C LEU A 300 -23.93 18.63 7.33
N PRO A 301 -24.61 19.03 8.42
CA PRO A 301 -25.65 18.20 9.01
C PRO A 301 -26.88 18.16 8.09
N MET A 302 -27.27 16.97 7.65
CA MET A 302 -28.53 16.78 6.93
C MET A 302 -29.63 16.36 7.91
N LEU A 303 -30.59 17.25 8.14
CA LEU A 303 -31.80 16.94 8.92
C LEU A 303 -32.80 16.24 8.01
N ASN A 304 -32.94 14.92 8.16
CA ASN A 304 -34.01 14.19 7.51
C ASN A 304 -35.32 14.46 8.28
N ARG A 305 -36.13 15.42 7.82
CA ARG A 305 -37.49 15.58 8.33
C ARG A 305 -38.32 14.40 7.81
N SER A 306 -38.46 13.36 8.63
CA SER A 306 -39.57 12.43 8.46
C SER A 306 -40.86 13.25 8.50
N GLN A 307 -41.59 13.32 7.38
CA GLN A 307 -42.93 13.90 7.41
C GLN A 307 -43.74 13.16 8.47
N PRO A 308 -44.41 13.88 9.40
CA PRO A 308 -45.35 13.24 10.30
C PRO A 308 -46.44 12.57 9.46
N LYS A 309 -46.72 11.30 9.77
CA LYS A 309 -47.86 10.55 9.23
C LYS A 309 -49.18 11.21 9.61
#